data_AF-D6RNY3-F1
#
_entry.id   AF-D6RNY3-F1
#
_cell.length_a   1.000
_cell.length_b   1.000
_cell.length_c   1.000
_cell.angle_alpha   90.00
_cell.angle_beta   90.00
_cell.angle_gamma   90.00
#
_symmetry.space_group_name_H-M   'P 1'
#
loop_
_entity.id
_entity.type
_entity.pdbx_description
1 polymer ?
#
loop_
_entity_poly.entity_id
_entity_poly.type
_entity_poly.pdbx_seq_one_letter_code
_entity_poly.pdbx_strand_id
1 'polypeptide(L)'
;MAVDVEREVTLIFINTSVQIAATTILYCDYFETIEREVALIWQTKLSVGKVLFLTTRYCSYSGISIALYLDRGMKVPLSRCEALYHVYLAFSIASSEGILAMTVHALLSGGQRRRVVRVARVALLVFISTCITTALVLVNIYVAKGFKTIPPTWWEPRCRWQDTHSIYLYACYYILFILEFFLATTALTLGLRKYRRSRSPLLTVIYRDGGAYYLILMALTAANILFTKLIDGVFLSE
;
A
#
# COMPACT_ATOMS: atom_id res chain seq x y z
N MET A 1 13.07 22.04 -27.55
CA MET A 1 11.91 21.47 -28.27
C MET A 1 12.13 20.02 -28.71
N ALA A 2 13.11 19.70 -29.58
CA ALA A 2 13.39 18.29 -29.95
C ALA A 2 13.98 17.46 -28.78
N VAL A 3 14.89 18.07 -28.00
CA VAL A 3 15.50 17.46 -26.80
C VAL A 3 14.46 17.16 -25.71
N ASP A 4 13.44 18.01 -25.58
CA ASP A 4 12.37 17.83 -24.58
C ASP A 4 11.45 16.65 -24.94
N VAL A 5 11.17 16.46 -26.23
CA VAL A 5 10.34 15.34 -26.72
C VAL A 5 11.06 14.00 -26.55
N GLU A 6 12.37 13.95 -26.82
CA GLU A 6 13.17 12.73 -26.64
C GLU A 6 13.26 12.31 -25.16
N ARG A 7 13.40 13.28 -24.25
CA ARG A 7 13.39 13.05 -22.79
C ARG A 7 12.04 12.50 -22.31
N GLU A 8 10.94 13.11 -22.75
CA GLU A 8 9.58 12.65 -22.42
C GLU A 8 9.31 11.21 -22.93
N VAL A 9 9.68 10.90 -24.17
CA VAL A 9 9.51 9.56 -24.74
C VAL A 9 10.34 8.53 -23.97
N THR A 10 11.57 8.87 -23.61
CA THR A 10 12.46 7.99 -22.83
C THR A 10 11.89 7.73 -21.44
N LEU A 11 11.38 8.75 -20.75
CA LEU A 11 10.75 8.61 -19.43
C LEU A 11 9.49 7.74 -19.48
N ILE A 12 8.64 7.94 -20.49
CA ILE A 12 7.45 7.11 -20.71
C ILE A 12 7.85 5.65 -20.94
N PHE A 13 8.87 5.41 -21.76
CA PHE A 13 9.36 4.06 -22.04
C PHE A 13 9.93 3.37 -20.79
N ILE A 14 10.75 4.08 -20.00
CA ILE A 14 11.31 3.57 -18.75
C ILE A 14 10.17 3.22 -17.77
N ASN A 15 9.26 4.17 -17.52
CA ASN A 15 8.13 3.95 -16.60
C ASN A 15 7.29 2.74 -17.02
N THR A 16 6.96 2.67 -18.31
CA THR A 16 6.17 1.56 -18.87
C THR A 16 6.89 0.22 -18.71
N SER A 17 8.18 0.18 -18.98
CA SER A 17 8.98 -1.05 -18.86
C SER A 17 9.05 -1.54 -17.42
N VAL A 18 9.25 -0.61 -16.46
CA VAL A 18 9.25 -0.91 -15.03
C VAL A 18 7.88 -1.44 -14.57
N GLN A 19 6.78 -0.81 -14.99
CA GLN A 19 5.43 -1.27 -14.64
C GLN A 19 5.13 -2.67 -15.18
N ILE A 20 5.53 -2.98 -16.43
CA ILE A 20 5.35 -4.31 -17.02
C ILE A 20 6.18 -5.34 -16.27
N ALA A 21 7.45 -5.03 -15.97
CA ALA A 21 8.33 -5.92 -15.22
C ALA A 21 7.75 -6.20 -13.82
N ALA A 22 7.32 -5.16 -13.10
CA ALA A 22 6.69 -5.29 -11.78
C ALA A 22 5.41 -6.14 -11.84
N THR A 23 4.57 -5.92 -12.85
CA THR A 23 3.35 -6.72 -13.08
C THR A 23 3.69 -8.17 -13.34
N THR A 24 4.68 -8.43 -14.20
CA THR A 24 5.10 -9.79 -14.54
C THR A 24 5.57 -10.54 -13.30
N ILE A 25 6.45 -9.93 -12.50
CA ILE A 25 6.94 -10.51 -11.24
C ILE A 25 5.77 -10.82 -10.30
N LEU A 26 4.85 -9.87 -10.16
CA LEU A 26 3.69 -10.00 -9.28
C LEU A 26 2.77 -11.17 -9.69
N TYR A 27 2.54 -11.36 -10.99
CA TYR A 27 1.75 -12.48 -11.50
C TYR A 27 2.52 -13.82 -11.43
N CYS A 28 3.84 -13.83 -11.62
CA CYS A 28 4.64 -15.03 -11.38
C CYS A 28 4.52 -15.52 -9.93
N ASP A 29 4.68 -14.61 -8.95
CA ASP A 29 4.47 -14.93 -7.53
C ASP A 29 3.05 -15.45 -7.24
N TYR A 30 2.04 -14.88 -7.89
CA TYR A 30 0.67 -15.38 -7.81
C TYR A 30 0.55 -16.84 -8.27
N PHE A 31 1.06 -17.16 -9.45
CA PHE A 31 0.95 -18.52 -10.00
C PHE A 31 1.70 -19.56 -9.16
N GLU A 32 2.81 -19.20 -8.53
CA GLU A 32 3.53 -20.12 -7.64
C GLU A 32 2.78 -20.40 -6.32
N THR A 33 1.95 -19.46 -5.87
CA THR A 33 1.34 -19.52 -4.54
C THR A 33 -0.15 -19.85 -4.56
N ILE A 34 -0.81 -19.83 -5.71
CA ILE A 34 -2.25 -20.08 -5.85
C ILE A 34 -2.66 -21.48 -5.40
N GLU A 35 -1.85 -22.51 -5.68
CA GLU A 35 -2.15 -23.89 -5.26
C GLU A 35 -2.26 -23.98 -3.73
N ARG A 36 -1.28 -23.39 -3.03
CA ARG A 36 -1.26 -23.32 -1.56
C ARG A 36 -2.40 -22.47 -1.02
N GLU A 37 -2.73 -21.37 -1.70
CA GLU A 37 -3.86 -20.52 -1.33
C GLU A 37 -5.18 -21.29 -1.38
N VAL A 38 -5.44 -22.01 -2.47
CA VAL A 38 -6.67 -22.79 -2.63
C VAL A 38 -6.75 -23.88 -1.56
N ALA A 39 -5.66 -24.59 -1.30
CA ALA A 39 -5.62 -25.63 -0.28
C ALA A 39 -5.83 -25.08 1.15
N LEU A 40 -5.20 -23.97 1.50
CA LEU A 40 -5.13 -23.48 2.89
C LEU A 40 -6.18 -22.42 3.23
N ILE A 41 -6.60 -21.60 2.27
CA ILE A 41 -7.46 -20.44 2.51
C ILE A 41 -8.87 -20.70 2.00
N TRP A 42 -9.03 -21.25 0.79
CA TRP A 42 -10.36 -21.37 0.19
C TRP A 42 -11.27 -22.35 0.93
N GLN A 43 -10.71 -23.45 1.42
CA GLN A 43 -11.45 -24.47 2.18
C GLN A 43 -11.84 -24.04 3.61
N THR A 44 -11.27 -22.96 4.14
CA THR A 44 -11.56 -22.51 5.50
C THR A 44 -12.86 -21.70 5.58
N LYS A 45 -13.50 -21.71 6.76
CA LYS A 45 -14.69 -20.90 7.04
C LYS A 45 -14.40 -19.41 6.81
N LEU A 46 -15.42 -18.66 6.36
CA LEU A 46 -15.31 -17.21 6.23
C LEU A 46 -14.97 -16.59 7.59
N SER A 47 -13.84 -15.90 7.62
CA SER A 47 -13.36 -15.14 8.78
C SER A 47 -12.93 -13.76 8.33
N VAL A 48 -12.92 -12.80 9.26
CA VAL A 48 -12.44 -11.44 9.00
C VAL A 48 -11.00 -11.46 8.44
N GLY A 49 -10.16 -12.36 8.97
CA GLY A 49 -8.80 -12.60 8.48
C GLY A 49 -8.74 -13.02 7.01
N LYS A 50 -9.61 -13.97 6.61
CA LYS A 50 -9.70 -14.43 5.22
C LYS A 50 -10.16 -13.33 4.27
N VAL A 51 -11.19 -12.57 4.65
CA VAL A 51 -11.69 -11.46 3.81
C VAL A 51 -10.60 -10.42 3.61
N LEU A 52 -9.96 -9.96 4.69
CA LEU A 52 -8.90 -8.96 4.59
C LEU A 52 -7.70 -9.45 3.79
N PHE A 53 -7.28 -10.71 3.99
CA PHE A 53 -6.21 -11.32 3.19
C PHE A 53 -6.53 -11.31 1.69
N LEU A 54 -7.71 -11.81 1.31
CA LEU A 54 -8.12 -11.87 -0.09
C LEU A 54 -8.27 -10.47 -0.68
N THR A 55 -8.91 -9.54 0.04
CA THR A 55 -9.06 -8.15 -0.44
C THR A 55 -7.70 -7.51 -0.68
N THR A 56 -6.77 -7.54 0.28
CA THR A 56 -5.44 -6.95 0.10
C THR A 56 -4.71 -7.56 -1.09
N ARG A 57 -4.77 -8.89 -1.21
CA ARG A 57 -4.09 -9.63 -2.27
C ARG A 57 -4.62 -9.28 -3.66
N TYR A 58 -5.94 -9.42 -3.86
CA TYR A 58 -6.55 -9.18 -5.17
C TYR A 58 -6.67 -7.69 -5.51
N CYS A 59 -6.72 -6.80 -4.52
CA CYS A 59 -6.55 -5.36 -4.75
C CYS A 59 -5.18 -5.07 -5.37
N SER A 60 -4.07 -5.57 -4.80
CA SER A 60 -2.74 -5.32 -5.37
C SER A 60 -2.60 -5.80 -6.83
N TYR A 61 -3.12 -6.99 -7.15
CA TYR A 61 -3.10 -7.50 -8.52
C TYR A 61 -3.96 -6.64 -9.47
N SER A 62 -5.20 -6.36 -9.09
CA SER A 62 -6.09 -5.53 -9.92
C SER A 62 -5.58 -4.10 -10.08
N GLY A 63 -4.96 -3.54 -9.04
CA GLY A 63 -4.38 -2.21 -9.01
C GLY A 63 -3.32 -1.99 -10.06
N ILE A 64 -2.33 -2.88 -10.12
CA ILE A 64 -1.24 -2.75 -11.09
C ILE A 64 -1.75 -2.95 -12.53
N SER A 65 -2.74 -3.83 -12.73
CA SER A 65 -3.40 -4.02 -14.03
C SER A 65 -4.22 -2.80 -14.44
N ILE A 66 -4.94 -2.17 -13.51
CA ILE A 66 -5.70 -0.95 -13.77
C ILE A 66 -4.74 0.21 -14.10
N ALA A 67 -3.63 0.34 -13.39
CA ALA A 67 -2.62 1.36 -13.68
C ALA A 67 -2.05 1.21 -15.11
N LEU A 68 -1.63 -0.02 -15.47
CA LEU A 68 -1.20 -0.33 -16.84
C LEU A 68 -2.31 -0.06 -17.87
N TYR A 69 -3.55 -0.41 -17.56
CA TYR A 69 -4.70 -0.21 -18.47
C TYR A 69 -4.97 1.29 -18.71
N LEU A 70 -4.90 2.12 -17.67
CA LEU A 70 -5.14 3.57 -17.75
C LEU A 70 -3.99 4.30 -18.48
N ASP A 71 -2.74 3.87 -18.27
CA ASP A 71 -1.56 4.47 -18.92
C ASP A 71 -1.50 4.19 -20.43
N ARG A 72 -2.16 3.12 -20.89
CA ARG A 72 -2.16 2.67 -22.30
C ARG A 72 -3.23 3.31 -23.19
N GLY A 73 -3.94 4.34 -22.72
CA GLY A 73 -4.64 5.28 -23.61
C GLY A 73 -6.00 4.83 -24.15
N MET A 74 -6.72 3.97 -23.44
CA MET A 74 -8.14 3.79 -23.75
C MET A 74 -8.93 5.06 -23.40
N LYS A 75 -9.90 5.44 -24.24
CA LYS A 75 -10.78 6.62 -24.06
C LYS A 75 -11.68 6.44 -22.82
N VAL A 76 -11.14 6.60 -21.62
CA VAL A 76 -11.87 6.53 -20.36
C VAL A 76 -12.29 7.95 -19.96
N PRO A 77 -13.58 8.21 -19.69
CA PRO A 77 -14.00 9.52 -19.19
C PRO A 77 -13.37 9.80 -17.82
N LEU A 78 -12.99 11.07 -17.58
CA LEU A 78 -12.29 11.51 -16.36
C LEU A 78 -12.96 11.01 -15.08
N SER A 79 -14.29 11.10 -15.01
CA SER A 79 -15.08 10.67 -13.85
C SER A 79 -14.94 9.18 -13.53
N ARG A 80 -14.82 8.31 -14.54
CA ARG A 80 -14.59 6.88 -14.32
C ARG A 80 -13.17 6.59 -13.91
N CYS A 81 -12.20 7.31 -14.48
CA CYS A 81 -10.79 7.15 -14.08
C CYS A 81 -10.58 7.54 -12.62
N GLU A 82 -11.10 8.70 -12.21
CA GLU A 82 -11.03 9.18 -10.84
C GLU A 82 -11.72 8.20 -9.87
N ALA A 83 -12.94 7.76 -10.20
CA ALA A 83 -13.69 6.81 -9.38
C ALA A 83 -12.96 5.46 -9.22
N LEU A 84 -12.40 4.91 -10.30
CA LEU A 84 -11.64 3.66 -10.24
C LEU A 84 -10.42 3.78 -9.31
N TYR A 85 -9.71 4.90 -9.40
CA TYR A 85 -8.53 5.14 -8.58
C TYR A 85 -8.87 5.35 -7.10
N HIS A 86 -9.93 6.12 -6.79
CA HIS A 86 -10.43 6.31 -5.43
C HIS A 86 -10.86 4.98 -4.79
N VAL A 87 -11.66 4.19 -5.51
CA VAL A 87 -12.13 2.88 -5.05
C VAL A 87 -10.93 1.99 -4.77
N TYR A 88 -10.00 1.89 -5.72
CA TYR A 88 -8.80 1.08 -5.55
C TYR A 88 -7.98 1.48 -4.31
N LEU A 89 -7.64 2.76 -4.17
CA LEU A 89 -6.84 3.24 -3.04
C LEU A 89 -7.56 3.03 -1.70
N ALA A 90 -8.85 3.32 -1.63
CA ALA A 90 -9.62 3.15 -0.40
C ALA A 90 -9.64 1.69 0.06
N PHE A 91 -9.92 0.74 -0.85
CA PHE A 91 -9.92 -0.67 -0.52
C PHE A 91 -8.52 -1.18 -0.15
N SER A 92 -7.49 -0.81 -0.91
CA SER A 92 -6.11 -1.25 -0.68
C SER A 92 -5.56 -0.76 0.65
N ILE A 93 -5.77 0.52 0.99
CA ILE A 93 -5.33 1.08 2.28
C ILE A 93 -6.11 0.42 3.42
N ALA A 94 -7.44 0.36 3.33
CA ALA A 94 -8.27 -0.20 4.39
C ALA A 94 -7.95 -1.67 4.66
N SER A 95 -7.72 -2.48 3.63
CA SER A 95 -7.44 -3.90 3.79
C SER A 95 -6.03 -4.15 4.32
N SER A 96 -5.03 -3.43 3.82
CA SER A 96 -3.64 -3.56 4.27
C SER A 96 -3.50 -3.20 5.75
N GLU A 97 -4.09 -2.07 6.14
CA GLU A 97 -4.10 -1.62 7.52
C GLU A 97 -4.94 -2.52 8.44
N GLY A 98 -6.05 -3.06 7.92
CA GLY A 98 -6.85 -4.06 8.62
C GLY A 98 -6.04 -5.31 8.98
N ILE A 99 -5.19 -5.81 8.07
CA ILE A 99 -4.30 -6.95 8.32
C ILE A 99 -3.28 -6.62 9.42
N LEU A 100 -2.66 -5.44 9.35
CA LEU A 100 -1.70 -5.00 10.37
C LEU A 100 -2.37 -4.88 11.75
N ALA A 101 -3.54 -4.25 11.81
CA ALA A 101 -4.33 -4.11 13.03
C ALA A 101 -4.75 -5.47 13.62
N MET A 102 -5.19 -6.41 12.79
CA MET A 102 -5.51 -7.78 13.23
C MET A 102 -4.30 -8.50 13.78
N THR A 103 -3.15 -8.37 13.12
CA THR A 103 -1.90 -9.01 13.55
C THR A 103 -1.50 -8.50 14.93
N VAL A 104 -1.57 -7.19 15.15
CA VAL A 104 -1.28 -6.61 16.48
C VAL A 104 -2.31 -7.00 17.53
N HIS A 105 -3.60 -7.06 17.17
CA HIS A 105 -4.64 -7.57 18.07
C HIS A 105 -4.36 -9.01 18.51
N ALA A 106 -3.97 -9.89 17.57
CA ALA A 106 -3.59 -11.27 17.86
C ALA A 106 -2.38 -11.35 18.79
N LEU A 107 -1.39 -10.47 18.62
CA LEU A 107 -0.21 -10.38 19.49
C LEU A 107 -0.56 -9.98 20.92
N LEU A 108 -1.44 -8.99 21.06
CA LEU A 108 -1.84 -8.46 22.36
C LEU A 108 -2.71 -9.46 23.14
N SER A 109 -3.40 -10.40 22.48
CA SER A 109 -4.34 -11.38 23.07
C SER A 109 -3.79 -12.18 24.27
N GLY A 110 -2.48 -12.45 24.34
CA GLY A 110 -1.87 -13.40 25.28
C GLY A 110 -1.29 -12.87 26.60
N GLY A 111 -1.61 -11.65 27.05
CA GLY A 111 -0.98 -11.02 28.24
C GLY A 111 -1.74 -11.16 29.57
N GLN A 112 -1.03 -11.54 30.65
CA GLN A 112 -1.55 -11.86 32.01
C GLN A 112 -2.21 -10.68 32.79
N ARG A 113 -2.10 -9.42 32.34
CA ARG A 113 -2.77 -8.25 32.99
C ARG A 113 -3.91 -7.71 32.12
N ARG A 114 -5.09 -8.36 32.24
CA ARG A 114 -6.26 -8.15 31.37
C ARG A 114 -6.75 -6.70 31.26
N ARG A 115 -6.52 -5.83 32.25
CA ARG A 115 -7.00 -4.42 32.22
C ARG A 115 -6.03 -3.51 31.45
N VAL A 116 -4.74 -3.48 31.81
CA VAL A 116 -3.72 -2.67 31.13
C VAL A 116 -3.59 -3.05 29.66
N VAL A 117 -3.62 -4.35 29.36
CA VAL A 117 -3.56 -4.86 27.98
C VAL A 117 -4.80 -4.47 27.18
N ARG A 118 -5.99 -4.43 27.81
CA ARG A 118 -7.21 -3.96 27.14
C ARG A 118 -7.12 -2.47 26.80
N VAL A 119 -6.70 -1.63 27.75
CA VAL A 119 -6.55 -0.19 27.51
C VAL A 119 -5.52 0.10 26.43
N ALA A 120 -4.35 -0.55 26.47
CA ALA A 120 -3.32 -0.40 25.44
C ALA A 120 -3.81 -0.86 24.04
N ARG A 121 -4.57 -1.95 23.97
CA ARG A 121 -5.22 -2.38 22.71
C ARG A 121 -6.16 -1.32 22.15
N VAL A 122 -7.07 -0.82 22.99
CA VAL A 122 -8.06 0.18 22.55
C VAL A 122 -7.36 1.46 22.10
N ALA A 123 -6.40 1.96 22.87
CA ALA A 123 -5.65 3.16 22.49
C ALA A 123 -4.92 2.99 21.15
N LEU A 124 -4.30 1.83 20.92
CA LEU A 124 -3.61 1.55 19.66
C LEU A 124 -4.58 1.43 18.48
N LEU A 125 -5.72 0.75 18.65
CA LEU A 125 -6.74 0.65 17.60
C LEU A 125 -7.34 2.01 17.24
N VAL A 126 -7.55 2.88 18.23
CA VAL A 126 -8.01 4.26 18.01
C VAL A 126 -6.95 5.05 17.25
N PHE A 127 -5.67 4.94 17.63
CA PHE A 127 -4.57 5.59 16.92
C PHE A 127 -4.50 5.17 15.44
N ILE A 128 -4.55 3.86 15.18
CA ILE A 128 -4.58 3.29 13.83
C ILE A 128 -5.77 3.85 13.04
N SER A 129 -6.98 3.79 13.60
CA SER A 129 -8.20 4.28 12.95
C SER A 129 -8.12 5.76 12.56
N THR A 130 -7.54 6.59 13.43
CA THR A 130 -7.38 8.03 13.19
C THR A 130 -6.37 8.31 12.09
N CYS A 131 -5.22 7.62 12.09
CA CYS A 131 -4.22 7.73 11.03
C CYS A 131 -4.79 7.32 9.67
N ILE A 132 -5.53 6.20 9.61
CA ILE A 132 -6.19 5.72 8.39
C ILE A 132 -7.18 6.76 7.86
N THR A 133 -8.07 7.23 8.73
CA THR A 133 -9.10 8.22 8.34
C THR A 133 -8.45 9.47 7.78
N THR A 134 -7.37 9.94 8.42
CA THR A 134 -6.62 11.11 7.98
C THR A 134 -5.95 10.86 6.62
N ALA A 135 -5.30 9.72 6.43
CA ALA A 135 -4.68 9.34 5.17
C ALA A 135 -5.73 9.25 4.03
N LEU A 136 -6.89 8.62 4.28
CA LEU A 136 -7.96 8.52 3.29
C LEU A 136 -8.51 9.90 2.89
N VAL A 137 -8.67 10.81 3.84
CA VAL A 137 -9.11 12.19 3.55
C VAL A 137 -8.08 12.93 2.70
N LEU A 138 -6.80 12.83 3.05
CA LEU A 138 -5.73 13.49 2.29
C LEU A 138 -5.57 12.90 0.89
N VAL A 139 -5.70 11.57 0.75
CA VAL A 139 -5.76 10.89 -0.55
C VAL A 139 -6.94 11.40 -1.36
N ASN A 140 -8.14 11.49 -0.77
CA ASN A 140 -9.31 12.01 -1.49
C ASN A 140 -9.08 13.42 -2.01
N ILE A 141 -8.50 14.31 -1.18
CA ILE A 141 -8.17 15.67 -1.58
C ILE A 141 -7.11 15.69 -2.68
N TYR A 142 -6.08 14.84 -2.57
CA TYR A 142 -5.02 14.70 -3.56
C TYR A 142 -5.57 14.23 -4.91
N VAL A 143 -6.42 13.19 -4.90
CA VAL A 143 -7.05 12.61 -6.09
C VAL A 143 -8.02 13.56 -6.77
N ALA A 144 -8.91 14.18 -6.01
CA ALA A 144 -9.87 15.14 -6.56
C ALA A 144 -9.19 16.33 -7.26
N LYS A 145 -7.96 16.68 -6.86
CA LYS A 145 -7.20 17.81 -7.43
C LYS A 145 -6.13 17.39 -8.44
N GLY A 146 -5.72 16.12 -8.46
CA GLY A 146 -4.57 15.66 -9.23
C GLY A 146 -4.90 15.15 -10.64
N PHE A 147 -6.14 14.77 -10.91
CA PHE A 147 -6.50 14.30 -12.25
C PHE A 147 -6.85 15.44 -13.21
N LYS A 148 -6.25 15.42 -14.41
CA LYS A 148 -6.64 16.31 -15.51
C LYS A 148 -6.75 15.54 -16.83
N THR A 149 -7.68 15.98 -17.68
CA THR A 149 -7.73 15.56 -19.09
C THR A 149 -6.76 16.40 -19.90
N ILE A 150 -5.77 15.78 -20.52
CA ILE A 150 -4.93 16.45 -21.52
C ILE A 150 -5.80 16.65 -22.78
N PRO A 151 -5.88 17.88 -23.33
CA PRO A 151 -6.64 18.13 -24.54
C PRO A 151 -6.12 17.23 -25.68
N PRO A 152 -7.01 16.65 -26.49
CA PRO A 152 -6.65 15.63 -27.46
C PRO A 152 -5.67 16.21 -28.48
N THR A 153 -4.41 15.78 -28.46
CA THR A 153 -3.72 15.57 -29.73
C THR A 153 -4.43 14.41 -30.42
N TRP A 154 -4.60 14.52 -31.74
CA TRP A 154 -5.60 13.88 -32.62
C TRP A 154 -5.76 12.34 -32.58
N TRP A 155 -5.10 11.63 -31.67
CA TRP A 155 -5.09 10.17 -31.64
C TRP A 155 -5.29 9.49 -30.27
N GLU A 156 -5.24 10.16 -29.10
CA GLU A 156 -5.48 9.44 -27.83
C GLU A 156 -5.70 10.32 -26.57
N PRO A 157 -6.93 10.44 -26.02
CA PRO A 157 -7.12 11.04 -24.70
C PRO A 157 -6.68 10.05 -23.61
N ARG A 158 -5.67 10.44 -22.82
CA ARG A 158 -5.15 9.64 -21.69
C ARG A 158 -5.63 10.21 -20.37
N CYS A 159 -5.92 9.34 -19.40
CA CYS A 159 -6.10 9.76 -18.02
C CYS A 159 -4.70 9.91 -17.40
N ARG A 160 -4.26 11.14 -17.18
CA ARG A 160 -2.95 11.39 -16.56
C ARG A 160 -3.14 12.08 -15.20
N TRP A 161 -2.39 11.58 -14.23
CA TRP A 161 -2.14 12.28 -12.98
C TRP A 161 -1.20 13.45 -13.22
N GLN A 162 -1.64 14.64 -12.87
CA GLN A 162 -0.80 15.82 -12.80
C GLN A 162 -0.56 16.16 -11.34
N ASP A 163 0.69 15.99 -10.90
CA ASP A 163 1.12 16.42 -9.58
C ASP A 163 0.97 17.93 -9.45
N THR A 164 -0.14 18.33 -8.82
CA THR A 164 -0.47 19.75 -8.62
C THR A 164 -0.17 20.17 -7.18
N HIS A 165 -0.07 19.21 -6.24
CA HIS A 165 0.11 19.46 -4.81
C HIS A 165 0.89 18.35 -4.09
N SER A 166 2.22 18.35 -4.19
CA SER A 166 3.08 17.34 -3.56
C SER A 166 2.98 17.30 -2.03
N ILE A 167 2.54 18.39 -1.39
CA ILE A 167 2.38 18.46 0.08
C ILE A 167 1.40 17.42 0.65
N TYR A 168 0.29 17.13 -0.06
CA TYR A 168 -0.67 16.12 0.41
C TYR A 168 -0.09 14.71 0.31
N LEU A 169 0.66 14.44 -0.77
CA LEU A 169 1.35 13.17 -0.97
C LEU A 169 2.41 12.93 0.11
N TYR A 170 3.22 13.94 0.45
CA TYR A 170 4.14 13.86 1.58
C TYR A 170 3.42 13.59 2.90
N ALA A 171 2.35 14.33 3.19
CA ALA A 171 1.60 14.15 4.42
C ALA A 171 1.06 12.72 4.55
N CYS A 172 0.55 12.14 3.46
CA CYS A 172 0.14 10.73 3.40
C CYS A 172 1.29 9.78 3.74
N TYR A 173 2.44 9.90 3.06
CA TYR A 173 3.57 9.00 3.31
C TYR A 173 4.13 9.15 4.73
N TYR A 174 4.16 10.36 5.29
CA TYR A 174 4.58 10.58 6.67
C TYR A 174 3.62 9.97 7.68
N ILE A 175 2.30 10.09 7.48
CA ILE A 175 1.30 9.46 8.34
C ILE A 175 1.44 7.93 8.30
N LEU A 176 1.62 7.36 7.10
CA LEU A 176 1.85 5.92 6.94
C LEU A 176 3.15 5.47 7.62
N PHE A 177 4.25 6.21 7.44
CA PHE A 177 5.53 5.89 8.07
C PHE A 177 5.44 5.90 9.61
N ILE A 178 4.75 6.89 10.18
CA ILE A 178 4.51 6.97 11.62
C ILE A 178 3.71 5.74 12.09
N LEU A 179 2.63 5.41 11.38
CA LEU A 179 1.79 4.26 11.69
C LEU A 179 2.58 2.95 11.65
N GLU A 180 3.33 2.72 10.57
CA GLU A 180 4.20 1.55 10.38
C GLU A 180 5.27 1.47 11.47
N PHE A 181 5.89 2.58 11.86
CA PHE A 181 6.85 2.61 12.96
C PHE A 181 6.23 2.17 14.29
N PHE A 182 5.04 2.69 14.63
CA PHE A 182 4.33 2.29 15.85
C PHE A 182 3.89 0.82 15.81
N LEU A 183 3.45 0.33 14.66
CA LEU A 183 3.05 -1.06 14.48
C LEU A 183 4.26 -2.00 14.56
N ALA A 184 5.35 -1.69 13.85
CA ALA A 184 6.59 -2.46 13.86
C ALA A 184 7.18 -2.53 15.28
N THR A 185 7.29 -1.40 15.97
CA THR A 185 7.81 -1.37 17.34
C THR A 185 6.94 -2.18 18.31
N THR A 186 5.62 -2.05 18.21
CA THR A 186 4.68 -2.84 19.03
C THR A 186 4.78 -4.34 18.71
N ALA A 187 4.80 -4.69 17.43
CA ALA A 187 4.87 -6.08 16.97
C ALA A 187 6.18 -6.74 17.37
N LEU A 188 7.32 -6.07 17.18
CA LEU A 188 8.64 -6.56 17.54
C LEU A 188 8.82 -6.66 19.05
N THR A 189 8.42 -5.65 19.82
CA THR A 189 8.59 -5.70 21.29
C THR A 189 7.74 -6.79 21.93
N LEU A 190 6.47 -6.92 21.53
CA LEU A 190 5.60 -7.99 22.02
C LEU A 190 6.04 -9.34 21.49
N GLY A 191 6.48 -9.39 20.24
CA GLY A 191 6.93 -10.61 19.60
C GLY A 191 8.17 -11.18 20.24
N LEU A 192 9.19 -10.36 20.47
CA LEU A 192 10.40 -10.75 21.18
C LEU A 192 10.11 -11.16 22.63
N ARG A 193 9.19 -10.48 23.32
CA ARG A 193 8.77 -10.88 24.68
C ARG A 193 8.12 -12.26 24.69
N LYS A 194 7.26 -12.57 23.70
CA LYS A 194 6.57 -13.86 23.61
C LYS A 194 7.52 -14.96 23.14
N TYR A 195 8.39 -14.67 22.19
CA TYR A 195 9.46 -15.55 21.73
C TYR A 195 10.40 -15.94 22.88
N ARG A 196 10.84 -14.98 23.70
CA ARG A 196 11.67 -15.29 24.89
C ARG A 196 10.97 -16.16 25.93
N ARG A 197 9.64 -16.15 25.99
CA ARG A 197 8.84 -16.91 26.97
C ARG A 197 8.33 -18.25 26.45
N SER A 198 8.33 -18.47 25.13
CA SER A 198 7.68 -19.63 24.50
C SER A 198 8.60 -20.29 23.49
N ARG A 199 8.84 -21.59 23.63
CA ARG A 199 9.79 -22.36 22.81
C ARG A 199 9.16 -23.04 21.58
N SER A 200 8.01 -22.56 21.08
CA SER A 200 7.37 -23.23 19.95
C SER A 200 8.02 -22.84 18.61
N PRO A 201 8.40 -23.82 17.75
CA PRO A 201 9.06 -23.55 16.47
C PRO A 201 8.15 -22.80 15.49
N LEU A 202 6.82 -23.01 15.59
CA LEU A 202 5.83 -22.26 14.81
C LEU A 202 5.84 -20.77 15.16
N LEU A 203 6.00 -20.41 16.44
CA LEU A 203 6.13 -19.00 16.85
C LEU A 203 7.41 -18.37 16.27
N THR A 204 8.50 -19.13 16.20
CA THR A 204 9.78 -18.63 15.68
C THR A 204 9.68 -18.23 14.21
N VAL A 205 9.07 -19.07 13.37
CA VAL A 205 8.86 -18.78 11.95
C VAL A 205 7.96 -17.57 11.77
N ILE A 206 6.82 -17.52 12.48
CA ILE A 206 5.87 -16.40 12.41
C ILE A 206 6.52 -15.08 12.84
N TYR A 207 7.35 -15.07 13.88
CA TYR A 207 7.99 -13.83 14.35
C TYR A 207 9.17 -13.40 13.51
N ARG A 208 9.96 -14.34 13.00
CA ARG A 208 11.09 -14.04 12.12
C ARG A 208 10.58 -13.46 10.80
N ASP A 209 9.60 -14.13 10.19
CA ASP A 209 9.13 -13.79 8.85
C ASP A 209 8.12 -12.63 8.91
N GLY A 210 7.25 -12.61 9.93
CA GLY A 210 6.33 -11.51 10.17
C GLY A 210 7.03 -10.22 10.62
N GLY A 211 8.11 -10.30 11.39
CA GLY A 211 8.90 -9.13 11.79
C GLY A 211 9.65 -8.49 10.61
N ALA A 212 10.21 -9.31 9.72
CA ALA A 212 10.84 -8.84 8.49
C ALA A 212 9.85 -8.07 7.60
N TYR A 213 8.60 -8.52 7.51
CA TYR A 213 7.55 -7.83 6.77
C TYR A 213 7.32 -6.38 7.22
N TYR A 214 7.20 -6.13 8.53
CA TYR A 214 7.05 -4.75 9.06
C TYR A 214 8.26 -3.86 8.75
N LEU A 215 9.48 -4.42 8.79
CA LEU A 215 10.69 -3.66 8.48
C LEU A 215 10.80 -3.33 7.00
N ILE A 216 10.44 -4.28 6.13
CA ILE A 216 10.43 -4.09 4.67
C ILE A 216 9.40 -3.02 4.30
N LEU A 217 8.17 -3.09 4.84
CA LEU A 217 7.15 -2.06 4.62
C LEU A 217 7.64 -0.66 5.01
N MET A 218 8.18 -0.53 6.22
CA MET A 218 8.73 0.75 6.71
C MET A 218 9.86 1.27 5.81
N ALA A 219 10.73 0.39 5.30
CA ALA A 219 11.80 0.76 4.38
C ALA A 219 11.26 1.21 3.01
N LEU A 220 10.24 0.54 2.48
CA LEU A 220 9.58 0.92 1.23
C LEU A 220 8.89 2.29 1.37
N THR A 221 8.20 2.53 2.48
CA THR A 221 7.57 3.84 2.75
C THR A 221 8.61 4.94 2.90
N ALA A 222 9.74 4.68 3.57
CA ALA A 222 10.85 5.62 3.65
C ALA A 222 11.47 5.90 2.27
N ALA A 223 11.62 4.89 1.43
CA ALA A 223 12.10 5.03 0.06
C ALA A 223 11.14 5.89 -0.78
N ASN A 224 9.82 5.72 -0.61
CA ASN A 224 8.81 6.55 -1.28
C ASN A 224 8.91 8.03 -0.87
N ILE A 225 9.13 8.32 0.42
CA ILE A 225 9.36 9.68 0.90
C ILE A 225 10.62 10.27 0.25
N LEU A 226 11.73 9.52 0.25
CA LEU A 226 12.99 9.98 -0.33
C LEU A 226 12.85 10.23 -1.84
N PHE A 227 12.24 9.29 -2.56
CA PHE A 227 12.06 9.37 -4.00
C PHE A 227 11.20 10.57 -4.38
N THR A 228 10.10 10.80 -3.67
CA THR A 228 9.23 11.97 -3.89
C THR A 228 10.01 13.28 -3.67
N LYS A 229 10.84 13.36 -2.60
CA LYS A 229 11.70 14.52 -2.34
C LYS A 229 12.75 14.76 -3.41
N LEU A 230 13.37 13.69 -3.91
CA LEU A 230 14.36 13.78 -4.98
C LEU A 230 13.72 14.31 -6.25
N ILE A 231 12.53 13.83 -6.60
CA ILE A 231 11.77 14.32 -7.76
C ILE A 231 11.45 15.81 -7.62
N ASP A 232 10.86 16.23 -6.50
CA ASP A 232 10.54 17.64 -6.29
C ASP A 232 11.79 18.53 -6.28
N GLY A 233 12.90 18.05 -5.71
CA GLY A 233 14.16 18.76 -5.69
C GLY A 233 14.76 18.96 -7.09
N VAL A 234 14.60 17.98 -7.98
CA VAL A 234 15.01 18.10 -9.39
C VAL A 234 14.14 19.13 -10.11
N PHE A 235 12.81 19.09 -9.93
CA PHE A 235 11.89 20.04 -10.58
C PHE A 235 12.01 21.49 -10.08
N LEU A 236 12.55 21.72 -8.87
CA LEU A 236 12.83 23.08 -8.35
C LEU A 236 14.21 23.61 -8.77
N SER A 237 15.05 22.77 -9.40
CA SER A 237 16.39 23.14 -9.86
C SER A 237 16.48 23.44 -11.36
N GLU A 238 15.43 23.14 -12.12
CA GLU A 238 15.21 23.58 -13.51
C GLU A 238 14.34 24.85 -13.55
#